data_AF-A0A158PKD3-F1
#
_entry.id   AF-A0A158PKD3-F1
#
_cell.length_a   1.000
_cell.length_b   1.000
_cell.length_c   1.000
_cell.angle_alpha   90.00
_cell.angle_beta   90.00
_cell.angle_gamma   90.00
#
_symmetry.space_group_name_H-M   'P 1'
#
loop_
_entity.id
_entity.type
_entity.pdbx_description
1 polymer ?
#
loop_
_entity_poly.entity_id
_entity_poly.type
_entity_poly.pdbx_seq_one_letter_code
_entity_poly.pdbx_strand_id
1 'polypeptide(L)'
;MTRMYQKCVDFVGTQMHPFEVLYRCKPREYWDEIHHCHDGLMEKYIKDNNGQPANRINGVISGLFFSARVYADGSLPTHSPFGNVRMLVPPGALLDPSINNFYFADFYCNYYTHYVTVVICRKGSETDNYCYMKLHQMNPADNPFLTVSPPRYPHYSPRYYVNSGVWVEIYYTEDIPLWLGRFDSIQTTGAGTSKIGGLPNNKHCGRCNLYPVPYPNDVVVVDDAHDEIGVADITVAEDPPNSTFRVLMNENKSELTEDWEDVVEVICNMVDQVCEVDKEREKDFIAASDAVIDGVLLAMDKELEKCDDILVQKAADLLKNVVKTIRTERAVIERLIRRVGVLQKLHSSTNLFTSHHQSSGLHKNGNKFAKLNKGF
;
A
#
# COMPACT_ATOMS: atom_id res chain seq x y z
N MET A 1 -3.06 12.25 -20.75
CA MET A 1 -1.91 11.32 -20.80
C MET A 1 -0.67 11.98 -21.35
N THR A 2 -0.66 12.45 -22.60
CA THR A 2 0.54 13.07 -23.23
C THR A 2 1.20 14.17 -22.40
N ARG A 3 0.41 15.09 -21.82
CA ARG A 3 0.95 16.19 -21.00
C ARG A 3 1.62 15.71 -19.70
N MET A 4 1.08 14.65 -19.09
CA MET A 4 1.64 14.04 -17.87
C MET A 4 2.87 13.20 -18.19
N TYR A 5 2.86 12.48 -19.32
CA TYR A 5 4.04 11.79 -19.83
C TYR A 5 5.19 12.78 -20.03
N GLN A 6 4.97 13.88 -20.77
CA GLN A 6 6.02 14.88 -21.00
C GLN A 6 6.56 15.46 -19.69
N LYS A 7 5.67 15.80 -18.76
CA LYS A 7 6.05 16.31 -17.45
C LYS A 7 6.92 15.32 -16.67
N CYS A 8 6.63 14.03 -16.78
CA CYS A 8 7.44 12.97 -16.19
C CYS A 8 8.80 12.87 -16.89
N VAL A 9 8.85 12.86 -18.23
CA VAL A 9 10.11 12.85 -19.00
C VAL A 9 11.03 14.01 -18.59
N ASP A 10 10.48 15.22 -18.46
CA ASP A 10 11.23 16.41 -18.07
C ASP A 10 11.79 16.32 -16.62
N PHE A 11 11.15 15.50 -15.76
CA PHE A 11 11.57 15.29 -14.38
C PHE A 11 12.65 14.21 -14.22
N VAL A 12 12.51 13.06 -14.88
CA VAL A 12 13.28 11.84 -14.55
C VAL A 12 14.72 11.84 -15.06
N GLY A 13 15.06 12.72 -16.01
CA GLY A 13 16.36 12.70 -16.67
C GLY A 13 16.62 11.41 -17.47
N THR A 14 17.89 11.09 -17.74
CA THR A 14 18.28 9.99 -18.63
C THR A 14 19.13 8.90 -17.97
N GLN A 15 19.29 8.94 -16.65
CA GLN A 15 20.13 7.97 -15.94
C GLN A 15 19.38 6.66 -15.74
N MET A 16 19.99 5.56 -16.19
CA MET A 16 19.40 4.23 -16.20
C MET A 16 20.34 3.24 -15.49
N HIS A 17 19.81 2.39 -14.62
CA HIS A 17 20.53 1.29 -13.99
C HIS A 17 20.17 -0.05 -14.62
N PRO A 18 21.17 -0.92 -14.90
CA PRO A 18 20.88 -2.29 -15.29
C PRO A 18 20.27 -3.07 -14.12
N PHE A 19 19.35 -3.98 -14.41
CA PHE A 19 18.80 -4.90 -13.41
C PHE A 19 18.61 -6.30 -13.98
N GLU A 20 18.62 -7.30 -13.09
CA GLU A 20 18.58 -8.72 -13.47
C GLU A 20 17.31 -9.44 -13.00
N VAL A 21 16.54 -8.84 -12.10
CA VAL A 21 15.31 -9.41 -11.54
C VAL A 21 14.25 -8.35 -11.37
N LEU A 22 13.00 -8.75 -11.58
CA LEU A 22 11.85 -8.04 -11.06
C LEU A 22 11.48 -8.62 -9.72
N TYR A 23 10.89 -7.82 -8.84
CA TYR A 23 10.50 -8.33 -7.53
C TYR A 23 9.22 -7.73 -6.99
N ARG A 24 8.57 -8.51 -6.13
CA ARG A 24 7.38 -8.13 -5.38
C ARG A 24 7.57 -8.56 -3.93
N CYS A 25 7.42 -7.62 -3.01
CA CYS A 25 7.46 -7.91 -1.58
C CYS A 25 6.04 -7.94 -1.03
N LYS A 26 5.70 -8.98 -0.28
CA LYS A 26 4.42 -9.15 0.42
C LYS A 26 4.63 -9.87 1.75
N PRO A 27 3.67 -9.78 2.69
CA PRO A 27 3.73 -10.55 3.94
C PRO A 27 3.75 -12.04 3.63
N ARG A 28 4.33 -12.85 4.53
CA ARG A 28 4.35 -14.30 4.38
C ARG A 28 2.96 -14.88 4.15
N GLU A 29 1.97 -14.39 4.88
CA GLU A 29 0.58 -14.85 4.86
C GLU A 29 -0.05 -14.74 3.45
N TYR A 30 0.30 -13.69 2.69
CA TYR A 30 -0.16 -13.51 1.31
C TYR A 30 0.34 -14.63 0.40
N TRP A 31 1.60 -15.04 0.56
CA TRP A 31 2.18 -16.10 -0.26
C TRP A 31 1.66 -17.48 0.14
N ASP A 32 1.48 -17.70 1.45
CA ASP A 32 0.92 -18.93 1.98
C ASP A 32 -0.53 -19.10 1.48
N GLU A 33 -1.34 -18.05 1.46
CA GLU A 33 -2.69 -18.09 0.90
C GLU A 33 -2.70 -18.54 -0.57
N ILE A 34 -1.85 -17.95 -1.41
CA ILE A 34 -1.76 -18.34 -2.83
C ILE A 34 -1.35 -19.82 -2.98
N HIS A 35 -0.42 -20.28 -2.14
CA HIS A 35 0.06 -21.66 -2.18
C HIS A 35 -1.02 -22.67 -1.75
N HIS A 36 -1.79 -22.36 -0.71
CA HIS A 36 -2.76 -23.30 -0.14
C HIS A 36 -4.16 -23.20 -0.76
N CYS A 37 -4.54 -22.02 -1.26
CA CYS A 37 -5.91 -21.72 -1.68
C CYS A 37 -6.06 -21.47 -3.19
N HIS A 38 -4.98 -21.14 -3.91
CA HIS A 38 -5.03 -20.75 -5.32
C HIS A 38 -4.12 -21.60 -6.21
N ASP A 39 -3.79 -22.83 -5.79
CA ASP A 39 -2.94 -23.78 -6.52
C ASP A 39 -1.59 -23.18 -7.00
N GLY A 40 -1.05 -22.22 -6.23
CA GLY A 40 0.19 -21.53 -6.60
C GLY A 40 0.06 -20.56 -7.77
N LEU A 41 -1.15 -20.11 -8.11
CA LEU A 41 -1.40 -19.07 -9.11
C LEU A 41 -1.67 -17.72 -8.43
N MET A 42 -0.78 -16.75 -8.62
CA MET A 42 -1.00 -15.38 -8.17
C MET A 42 -1.90 -14.67 -9.17
N GLU A 43 -3.18 -14.58 -8.85
CA GLU A 43 -4.20 -13.94 -9.68
C GLU A 43 -4.07 -12.41 -9.68
N LYS A 44 -4.25 -11.81 -10.85
CA LYS A 44 -4.31 -10.36 -11.00
C LYS A 44 -5.57 -9.78 -10.35
N TYR A 45 -5.44 -8.60 -9.77
CA TYR A 45 -6.55 -7.91 -9.12
C TYR A 45 -6.75 -6.51 -9.69
N ILE A 46 -7.99 -6.02 -9.62
CA ILE A 46 -8.37 -4.70 -10.09
C ILE A 46 -7.52 -3.65 -9.37
N LYS A 47 -6.93 -2.73 -10.14
CA LYS A 47 -6.17 -1.60 -9.61
C LYS A 47 -7.04 -0.76 -8.67
N ASP A 48 -6.57 -0.56 -7.44
CA ASP A 48 -7.19 0.31 -6.45
C ASP A 48 -7.00 1.80 -6.78
N ASN A 49 -7.78 2.67 -6.13
CA ASN A 49 -7.81 4.12 -6.41
C ASN A 49 -6.64 4.91 -5.78
N ASN A 50 -5.45 4.31 -5.70
CA ASN A 50 -4.23 5.02 -5.30
C ASN A 50 -3.56 5.72 -6.50
N GLY A 51 -2.55 6.55 -6.24
CA GLY A 51 -1.87 7.35 -7.27
C GLY A 51 -2.64 8.62 -7.65
N GLN A 52 -2.48 9.11 -8.89
CA GLN A 52 -3.25 10.27 -9.35
C GLN A 52 -4.75 9.93 -9.39
N PRO A 53 -5.66 10.79 -8.89
CA PRO A 53 -7.10 10.57 -9.01
C PRO A 53 -7.59 10.44 -10.46
N ALA A 54 -6.88 11.05 -11.40
CA ALA A 54 -7.18 11.00 -12.83
C ALA A 54 -6.51 9.81 -13.56
N ASN A 55 -5.85 8.91 -12.83
CA ASN A 55 -5.22 7.73 -13.41
C ASN A 55 -6.28 6.83 -14.05
N ARG A 56 -6.13 6.58 -15.35
CA ARG A 56 -7.11 5.88 -16.19
C ARG A 56 -7.14 4.37 -15.97
N ILE A 57 -6.23 3.81 -15.17
CA ILE A 57 -6.23 2.37 -14.87
C ILE A 57 -6.97 2.02 -13.58
N ASN A 58 -7.20 3.00 -12.70
CA ASN A 58 -7.85 2.82 -11.41
C ASN A 58 -9.29 2.31 -11.58
N GLY A 59 -9.58 1.16 -10.96
CA GLY A 59 -10.90 0.51 -11.02
C GLY A 59 -11.26 -0.11 -12.38
N VAL A 60 -10.36 -0.12 -13.36
CA VAL A 60 -10.68 -0.56 -14.74
C VAL A 60 -9.93 -1.81 -15.16
N ILE A 61 -8.60 -1.85 -14.93
CA ILE A 61 -7.78 -3.00 -15.36
C ILE A 61 -7.23 -3.75 -14.15
N SER A 62 -6.98 -5.04 -14.36
CA SER A 62 -6.37 -5.92 -13.36
C SER A 62 -4.91 -6.21 -13.68
N GLY A 63 -4.11 -6.36 -12.64
CA GLY A 63 -2.66 -6.58 -12.76
C GLY A 63 -1.96 -6.68 -11.41
N LEU A 64 -0.65 -6.88 -11.50
CA LEU A 64 0.24 -7.15 -10.38
C LEU A 64 1.43 -6.18 -10.43
N PHE A 65 1.69 -5.52 -9.31
CA PHE A 65 2.84 -4.63 -9.16
C PHE A 65 4.13 -5.39 -8.86
N PHE A 66 5.15 -5.05 -9.64
CA PHE A 66 6.55 -5.42 -9.46
C PHE A 66 7.44 -4.17 -9.46
N SER A 67 8.62 -4.31 -8.87
CA SER A 67 9.67 -3.30 -8.89
C SER A 67 10.91 -3.87 -9.58
N ALA A 68 11.68 -2.97 -10.21
CA ALA A 68 13.02 -3.25 -10.73
C ALA A 68 14.10 -2.45 -9.98
N ARG A 69 13.76 -1.80 -8.86
CA ARG A 69 14.66 -0.88 -8.15
C ARG A 69 15.91 -1.62 -7.65
N VAL A 70 17.05 -1.00 -7.90
CA VAL A 70 18.37 -1.41 -7.39
C VAL A 70 19.03 -0.18 -6.76
N TYR A 71 19.94 -0.40 -5.81
CA TYR A 71 20.85 0.64 -5.33
C TYR A 71 21.89 0.98 -6.40
N ALA A 72 22.65 2.06 -6.19
CA ALA A 72 23.67 2.52 -7.13
C ALA A 72 24.76 1.47 -7.43
N ASP A 73 25.03 0.56 -6.48
CA ASP A 73 25.95 -0.56 -6.63
C ASP A 73 25.33 -1.78 -7.36
N GLY A 74 24.06 -1.70 -7.75
CA GLY A 74 23.31 -2.76 -8.40
C GLY A 74 22.68 -3.79 -7.45
N SER A 75 22.87 -3.63 -6.13
CA SER A 75 22.27 -4.53 -5.15
C SER A 75 20.78 -4.25 -4.96
N LEU A 76 20.02 -5.26 -4.52
CA LEU A 76 18.60 -5.10 -4.23
C LEU A 76 18.39 -4.42 -2.87
N PRO A 77 17.28 -3.68 -2.69
CA PRO A 77 16.95 -3.13 -1.38
C PRO A 77 16.95 -4.17 -0.26
N THR A 78 17.48 -3.85 0.90
CA THR A 78 17.55 -4.79 2.05
C THR A 78 16.29 -4.78 2.91
N HIS A 79 15.44 -3.77 2.70
CA HIS A 79 14.21 -3.53 3.44
C HIS A 79 13.01 -3.39 2.50
N SER A 80 11.80 -3.66 3.01
CA SER A 80 10.56 -3.38 2.28
C SER A 80 9.43 -2.93 3.20
N PRO A 81 8.65 -1.91 2.80
CA PRO A 81 7.42 -1.54 3.49
C PRO A 81 6.26 -2.50 3.20
N PHE A 82 6.41 -3.37 2.20
CA PHE A 82 5.31 -4.18 1.67
C PHE A 82 5.25 -5.60 2.23
N GLY A 83 6.29 -6.06 2.92
CA GLY A 83 6.31 -7.34 3.61
C GLY A 83 7.69 -7.97 3.72
N ASN A 84 7.75 -9.05 4.49
CA ASN A 84 8.98 -9.75 4.88
C ASN A 84 9.40 -10.86 3.91
N VAL A 85 8.65 -11.08 2.82
CA VAL A 85 8.98 -12.07 1.79
C VAL A 85 9.00 -11.40 0.42
N ARG A 86 10.10 -11.59 -0.30
CA ARG A 86 10.33 -11.07 -1.64
C ARG A 86 10.30 -12.21 -2.65
N MET A 87 9.38 -12.15 -3.61
CA MET A 87 9.43 -12.96 -4.82
C MET A 87 10.30 -12.26 -5.86
N LEU A 88 11.27 -12.97 -6.44
CA LEU A 88 12.16 -12.52 -7.50
C LEU A 88 11.83 -13.28 -8.79
N VAL A 89 11.58 -12.55 -9.87
CA VAL A 89 11.12 -13.08 -11.17
C VAL A 89 12.09 -12.68 -12.27
N PRO A 90 12.43 -13.59 -13.22
CA PRO A 90 13.23 -13.23 -14.39
C PRO A 90 12.54 -12.14 -15.22
N PRO A 91 13.22 -11.02 -15.56
CA PRO A 91 12.58 -9.92 -16.29
C PRO A 91 12.04 -10.34 -17.65
N GLY A 92 12.73 -11.25 -18.34
CA GLY A 92 12.30 -11.74 -19.65
C GLY A 92 10.96 -12.48 -19.63
N ALA A 93 10.50 -12.97 -18.48
CA ALA A 93 9.19 -13.59 -18.38
C ALA A 93 8.04 -12.55 -18.43
N LEU A 94 8.30 -11.31 -18.01
CA LEU A 94 7.29 -10.25 -17.90
C LEU A 94 7.49 -9.15 -18.93
N LEU A 95 8.72 -8.89 -19.36
CA LEU A 95 9.10 -7.71 -20.15
C LEU A 95 9.43 -8.02 -21.62
N ASP A 96 9.18 -9.23 -22.11
CA ASP A 96 9.49 -9.59 -23.49
C ASP A 96 8.70 -8.71 -24.49
N PRO A 97 9.39 -7.82 -25.26
CA PRO A 97 8.74 -6.92 -26.21
C PRO A 97 8.11 -7.64 -27.39
N SER A 98 8.40 -8.92 -27.62
CA SER A 98 7.78 -9.71 -28.69
C SER A 98 6.31 -9.98 -28.37
N ILE A 99 5.99 -10.25 -27.10
CA ILE A 99 4.65 -10.61 -26.62
C ILE A 99 3.92 -9.47 -25.90
N ASN A 100 4.65 -8.48 -25.36
CA ASN A 100 4.05 -7.44 -24.52
C ASN A 100 4.21 -6.03 -25.12
N ASN A 101 3.24 -5.17 -24.83
CA ASN A 101 3.28 -3.72 -25.06
C ASN A 101 3.51 -2.98 -23.73
N PHE A 102 4.12 -1.80 -23.83
CA PHE A 102 4.51 -0.97 -22.69
C PHE A 102 3.72 0.34 -22.76
N TYR A 103 3.06 0.72 -21.67
CA TYR A 103 2.25 1.94 -21.61
C TYR A 103 2.56 2.77 -20.37
N PHE A 104 2.73 4.07 -20.54
CA PHE A 104 2.78 5.01 -19.43
C PHE A 104 1.35 5.22 -18.88
N ALA A 105 1.16 4.97 -17.59
CA ALA A 105 -0.13 5.07 -16.93
C ALA A 105 -0.22 6.22 -15.93
N ASP A 106 0.82 6.46 -15.13
CA ASP A 106 0.76 7.44 -14.04
C ASP A 106 2.11 8.07 -13.71
N PHE A 107 2.06 9.27 -13.11
CA PHE A 107 3.19 9.94 -12.48
C PHE A 107 2.70 10.69 -11.23
N TYR A 108 3.13 10.22 -10.06
CA TYR A 108 2.62 10.73 -8.77
C TYR A 108 3.66 10.64 -7.66
N CYS A 109 3.40 11.31 -6.55
CA CYS A 109 4.07 11.06 -5.27
C CYS A 109 3.02 11.02 -4.14
N ASN A 110 3.36 10.34 -3.04
CA ASN A 110 2.59 10.41 -1.80
C ASN A 110 3.13 11.53 -0.91
N TYR A 111 4.47 11.67 -0.86
CA TYR A 111 5.15 12.76 -0.19
C TYR A 111 6.24 13.31 -1.11
N TYR A 112 7.43 12.69 -1.06
CA TYR A 112 8.60 13.15 -1.80
C TYR A 112 8.98 12.17 -2.92
N THR A 113 8.94 10.87 -2.66
CA THR A 113 9.31 9.86 -3.65
C THR A 113 8.32 9.90 -4.80
N HIS A 114 8.84 10.06 -6.01
CA HIS A 114 8.04 10.08 -7.22
C HIS A 114 8.01 8.68 -7.84
N TYR A 115 6.82 8.29 -8.27
CA TYR A 115 6.50 7.01 -8.86
C TYR A 115 6.04 7.22 -10.29
N VAL A 116 6.49 6.35 -11.19
CA VAL A 116 5.94 6.21 -12.53
C VAL A 116 5.37 4.81 -12.69
N THR A 117 4.11 4.72 -13.11
CA THR A 117 3.49 3.42 -13.37
C THR A 117 3.61 3.09 -14.86
N VAL A 118 4.28 1.97 -15.15
CA VAL A 118 4.41 1.39 -16.49
C VAL A 118 3.56 0.13 -16.55
N VAL A 119 2.53 0.15 -17.39
CA VAL A 119 1.67 -1.02 -17.63
C VAL A 119 2.30 -1.90 -18.69
N ILE A 120 2.41 -3.19 -18.37
CA ILE A 120 2.92 -4.22 -19.27
C ILE A 120 1.79 -5.21 -19.53
N CYS A 121 1.31 -5.26 -20.76
CA CYS A 121 0.19 -6.11 -21.14
C CYS A 121 0.48 -6.92 -22.40
N ARG A 122 -0.11 -8.11 -22.47
CA ARG A 122 0.03 -9.01 -23.60
C ARG A 122 -0.64 -8.42 -24.83
N LYS A 123 0.10 -8.39 -25.95
CA LYS A 123 -0.38 -7.88 -27.24
C LYS A 123 -1.68 -8.57 -27.66
N GLY A 124 -2.69 -7.77 -28.00
CA GLY A 124 -4.00 -8.22 -28.43
C GLY A 124 -4.95 -8.65 -27.30
N SER A 125 -4.54 -8.57 -26.03
CA SER A 125 -5.45 -8.77 -24.90
C SER A 125 -6.49 -7.64 -24.79
N GLU A 126 -7.58 -7.88 -24.05
CA GLU A 126 -8.57 -6.83 -23.75
C GLU A 126 -7.92 -5.63 -23.05
N THR A 127 -7.03 -5.88 -22.08
CA THR A 127 -6.28 -4.83 -21.39
C THR A 127 -5.36 -4.06 -22.34
N ASP A 128 -4.69 -4.74 -23.27
CA ASP A 128 -3.88 -4.07 -24.30
C ASP A 128 -4.73 -3.16 -25.19
N ASN A 129 -5.89 -3.61 -25.65
CA ASN A 129 -6.81 -2.78 -26.44
C ASN A 129 -7.28 -1.55 -25.65
N TYR A 130 -7.59 -1.71 -24.35
CA TYR A 130 -7.93 -0.58 -23.48
C TYR A 130 -6.77 0.40 -23.36
N CYS A 131 -5.57 -0.10 -23.03
CA CYS A 131 -4.37 0.70 -22.86
C CYS A 131 -3.99 1.44 -24.14
N TYR A 132 -4.09 0.78 -25.29
CA TYR A 132 -3.85 1.38 -26.60
C TYR A 132 -4.75 2.60 -26.86
N MET A 133 -6.03 2.51 -26.47
CA MET A 133 -6.98 3.62 -26.66
C MET A 133 -6.84 4.74 -25.62
N LYS A 134 -6.38 4.44 -24.40
CA LYS A 134 -6.48 5.36 -23.25
C LYS A 134 -5.15 5.87 -22.71
N LEU A 135 -4.06 5.14 -22.93
CA LEU A 135 -2.74 5.41 -22.37
C LEU A 135 -1.75 5.81 -23.47
N HIS A 136 -0.53 6.18 -23.06
CA HIS A 136 0.55 6.49 -23.99
C HIS A 136 1.43 5.26 -24.18
N GLN A 137 1.40 4.67 -25.38
CA GLN A 137 2.26 3.54 -25.72
C GLN A 137 3.71 4.02 -25.85
N MET A 138 4.63 3.27 -25.26
CA MET A 138 6.06 3.56 -25.25
C MET A 138 6.82 2.51 -26.05
N ASN A 139 7.94 2.91 -26.65
CA ASN A 139 8.86 1.96 -27.29
C ASN A 139 9.66 1.21 -26.21
N PRO A 140 9.58 -0.13 -26.12
CA PRO A 140 10.32 -0.90 -25.11
C PRO A 140 11.84 -0.78 -25.23
N ALA A 141 12.37 -0.48 -26.43
CA ALA A 141 13.80 -0.29 -26.62
C ALA A 141 14.28 1.13 -26.30
N ASP A 142 13.37 2.11 -26.28
CA ASP A 142 13.68 3.53 -26.20
C ASP A 142 12.55 4.30 -25.48
N ASN A 143 12.65 4.32 -24.16
CA ASN A 143 11.82 5.17 -23.30
C ASN A 143 12.60 5.50 -22.02
N PRO A 144 12.27 6.60 -21.33
CA PRO A 144 13.10 7.09 -20.23
C PRO A 144 12.87 6.33 -18.92
N PHE A 145 11.99 5.33 -18.85
CA PHE A 145 11.60 4.70 -17.59
C PHE A 145 12.09 3.25 -17.46
N LEU A 146 11.84 2.43 -18.48
CA LEU A 146 12.07 0.99 -18.45
C LEU A 146 12.38 0.48 -19.85
N THR A 147 13.64 0.12 -20.11
CA THR A 147 14.06 -0.35 -21.44
C THR A 147 14.52 -1.79 -21.47
N VAL A 148 14.30 -2.41 -22.62
CA VAL A 148 14.77 -3.74 -22.98
C VAL A 148 15.68 -3.62 -24.19
N SER A 149 16.97 -3.82 -23.97
CA SER A 149 17.96 -3.86 -25.03
C SER A 149 18.09 -5.28 -25.56
N PRO A 150 17.92 -5.50 -26.89
CA PRO A 150 18.08 -6.82 -27.47
C PRO A 150 19.51 -7.34 -27.27
N PRO A 151 19.70 -8.67 -27.23
CA PRO A 151 21.02 -9.25 -27.05
C PRO A 151 21.93 -8.91 -28.24
N ARG A 152 23.20 -8.61 -27.95
CA ARG A 152 24.21 -8.30 -28.98
C ARG A 152 24.58 -9.50 -29.85
N TYR A 153 24.37 -10.72 -29.34
CA TYR A 153 24.70 -11.97 -30.01
C TYR A 153 23.53 -12.95 -29.90
N PRO A 154 23.34 -13.83 -30.90
CA PRO A 154 22.40 -14.94 -30.80
C PRO A 154 22.69 -15.75 -29.52
N HIS A 155 21.65 -16.16 -28.81
CA HIS A 155 21.69 -16.94 -27.54
C HIS A 155 22.00 -16.16 -26.24
N TYR A 156 22.25 -14.85 -26.29
CA TYR A 156 22.36 -14.06 -25.06
C TYR A 156 20.99 -13.57 -24.58
N SER A 157 20.84 -13.39 -23.27
CA SER A 157 19.65 -12.76 -22.69
C SER A 157 19.61 -11.27 -23.05
N PRO A 158 18.42 -10.68 -23.25
CA PRO A 158 18.25 -9.23 -23.31
C PRO A 158 18.79 -8.56 -22.05
N ARG A 159 19.18 -7.28 -22.17
CA ARG A 159 19.56 -6.45 -21.01
C ARG A 159 18.40 -5.54 -20.67
N TYR A 160 18.16 -5.36 -19.37
CA TYR A 160 17.05 -4.57 -18.87
C TYR A 160 17.60 -3.39 -18.09
N TYR A 161 16.98 -2.23 -18.28
CA TYR A 161 17.38 -1.01 -17.59
C TYR A 161 16.17 -0.29 -17.03
N VAL A 162 16.31 0.25 -15.82
CA VAL A 162 15.28 1.03 -15.12
C VAL A 162 15.84 2.41 -14.82
N ASN A 163 15.00 3.44 -14.86
CA ASN A 163 15.41 4.80 -14.50
C ASN A 163 15.77 4.88 -13.00
N SER A 164 16.84 5.62 -12.69
CA SER A 164 17.33 5.80 -11.32
C SER A 164 16.76 7.03 -10.60
N GLY A 165 16.26 8.01 -11.35
CA GLY A 165 15.69 9.27 -10.83
C GLY A 165 14.21 9.19 -10.48
N VAL A 166 13.56 8.04 -10.70
CA VAL A 166 12.15 7.81 -10.34
C VAL A 166 11.92 6.35 -9.98
N TRP A 167 10.97 6.10 -9.09
CA TRP A 167 10.55 4.74 -8.81
C TRP A 167 9.62 4.22 -9.89
N VAL A 168 10.09 3.24 -10.65
CA VAL A 168 9.29 2.59 -11.68
C VAL A 168 8.48 1.46 -11.07
N GLU A 169 7.16 1.64 -11.07
CA GLU A 169 6.19 0.62 -10.73
C GLU A 169 5.75 -0.11 -12.00
N ILE A 170 6.06 -1.40 -12.07
CA ILE A 170 5.75 -2.24 -13.22
C ILE A 170 4.43 -2.95 -12.93
N TYR A 171 3.37 -2.58 -13.66
CA TYR A 171 2.04 -3.14 -13.51
C TYR A 171 1.78 -4.18 -14.60
N TYR A 172 2.01 -5.44 -14.28
CA TYR A 172 1.89 -6.57 -15.22
C TYR A 172 0.47 -7.14 -15.21
N THR A 173 -0.16 -7.31 -16.38
CA THR A 173 -1.61 -7.53 -16.47
C THR A 173 -2.04 -8.98 -16.66
N GLU A 174 -1.16 -9.94 -16.39
CA GLU A 174 -1.48 -11.38 -16.42
C GLU A 174 -1.20 -12.04 -15.07
N ASP A 175 -1.83 -13.19 -14.85
CA ASP A 175 -1.58 -14.02 -13.67
C ASP A 175 -0.16 -14.57 -13.69
N ILE A 176 0.41 -14.76 -12.51
CA ILE A 176 1.78 -15.24 -12.36
C ILE A 176 1.80 -16.51 -11.52
N PRO A 177 2.24 -17.65 -12.07
CA PRO A 177 2.44 -18.81 -11.23
C PRO A 177 3.65 -18.60 -10.30
N LEU A 178 3.53 -19.03 -9.04
CA LEU A 178 4.58 -18.85 -8.04
C LEU A 178 5.89 -19.56 -8.41
N TRP A 179 5.83 -20.65 -9.19
CA TRP A 179 7.02 -21.36 -9.66
C TRP A 179 7.90 -20.54 -10.63
N LEU A 180 7.37 -19.44 -11.19
CA LEU A 180 8.13 -18.52 -12.04
C LEU A 180 9.19 -17.74 -11.25
N GLY A 181 9.02 -17.62 -9.93
CA GLY A 181 9.90 -16.85 -9.07
C GLY A 181 10.67 -17.70 -8.04
N ARG A 182 11.71 -17.08 -7.48
CA ARG A 182 12.38 -17.53 -6.25
C ARG A 182 11.99 -16.62 -5.09
N PHE A 183 12.04 -17.13 -3.85
CA PHE A 183 11.58 -16.40 -2.67
C PHE A 183 12.71 -16.19 -1.67
N ASP A 184 12.91 -14.94 -1.28
CA ASP A 184 13.89 -14.54 -0.28
C ASP A 184 13.20 -13.87 0.91
N SER A 185 13.75 -14.07 2.11
CA SER A 185 13.36 -13.29 3.30
C SER A 185 13.98 -11.89 3.23
N ILE A 186 13.24 -10.88 3.65
CA ILE A 186 13.69 -9.48 3.70
C ILE A 186 13.23 -8.80 4.98
N GLN A 187 13.97 -7.79 5.44
CA GLN A 187 13.56 -6.97 6.58
C GLN A 187 12.36 -6.09 6.22
N THR A 188 11.38 -6.02 7.13
CA THR A 188 10.24 -5.12 6.99
C THR A 188 10.54 -3.75 7.58
N THR A 189 10.10 -2.70 6.89
CA THR A 189 10.00 -1.34 7.43
C THR A 189 8.54 -1.01 7.71
N GLY A 190 8.24 -0.35 8.83
CA GLY A 190 6.85 -0.07 9.24
C GLY A 190 6.03 -1.34 9.48
N ALA A 191 4.72 -1.29 9.22
CA ALA A 191 3.80 -2.42 9.41
C ALA A 191 4.05 -3.63 8.47
N GLY A 192 4.86 -3.49 7.42
CA GLY A 192 5.17 -4.57 6.49
C GLY A 192 3.95 -5.06 5.68
N THR A 193 2.95 -4.22 5.43
CA THR A 193 1.75 -4.54 4.64
C THR A 193 1.31 -3.34 3.80
N SER A 194 0.70 -3.57 2.63
CA SER A 194 0.04 -2.51 1.84
C SER A 194 -1.44 -2.43 2.20
N LYS A 195 -1.99 -1.23 2.48
CA LYS A 195 -3.44 -1.03 2.69
C LYS A 195 -4.18 -0.88 1.35
N ILE A 196 -5.40 -1.41 1.29
CA ILE A 196 -6.34 -1.13 0.19
C ILE A 196 -6.65 0.37 0.19
N GLY A 197 -6.45 1.04 -0.95
CA GLY A 197 -6.56 2.50 -1.06
C GLY A 197 -5.24 3.25 -0.98
N GLY A 198 -4.15 2.57 -0.60
CA GLY A 198 -2.80 3.13 -0.57
C GLY A 198 -2.65 4.39 0.28
N LEU A 199 -1.52 5.07 0.10
CA LEU A 199 -1.32 6.42 0.63
C LEU A 199 -1.91 7.43 -0.37
N PRO A 200 -2.46 8.55 0.10
CA PRO A 200 -3.04 9.53 -0.79
C PRO A 200 -1.96 10.24 -1.61
N ASN A 201 -2.27 10.56 -2.86
CA ASN A 201 -1.43 11.43 -3.66
C ASN A 201 -1.26 12.82 -3.01
N ASN A 202 -0.02 13.32 -3.01
CA ASN A 202 0.28 14.68 -2.60
C ASN A 202 -0.29 15.69 -3.62
N LYS A 203 -1.46 16.26 -3.32
CA LYS A 203 -2.15 17.23 -4.20
C LYS A 203 -1.41 18.55 -4.40
N HIS A 204 -0.41 18.86 -3.56
CA HIS A 204 0.35 20.10 -3.61
C HIS A 204 1.62 19.99 -4.47
N CYS A 205 2.01 18.80 -4.92
CA CYS A 205 3.26 18.59 -5.61
C CYS A 205 3.29 19.26 -7.00
N GLY A 206 4.07 20.33 -7.13
CA GLY A 206 4.29 21.02 -8.41
C GLY A 206 5.04 20.20 -9.46
N ARG A 207 5.72 19.11 -9.06
CA ARG A 207 6.46 18.22 -9.98
C ARG A 207 5.57 17.19 -10.65
N CYS A 208 4.79 16.40 -9.90
CA CYS A 208 3.95 15.36 -10.50
C CYS A 208 2.55 15.83 -10.93
N ASN A 209 1.93 16.77 -10.22
CA ASN A 209 0.53 17.12 -10.50
C ASN A 209 0.43 18.04 -11.70
N LEU A 210 -0.46 17.73 -12.65
CA LEU A 210 -0.76 18.65 -13.75
C LEU A 210 -1.37 19.97 -13.24
N TYR A 211 -2.14 19.89 -12.15
CA TYR A 211 -2.83 21.01 -11.52
C TYR A 211 -2.62 20.91 -9.99
N PRO A 212 -1.47 21.37 -9.47
CA PRO A 212 -1.20 21.32 -8.03
C PRO A 212 -2.15 22.27 -7.29
N VAL A 213 -2.67 21.82 -6.15
CA VAL A 213 -3.46 22.65 -5.23
C VAL A 213 -2.48 23.52 -4.43
N PRO A 214 -2.62 24.85 -4.43
CA PRO A 214 -1.78 25.72 -3.59
C PRO A 214 -1.97 25.39 -2.11
N TYR A 215 -0.96 25.66 -1.27
CA TYR A 215 -1.21 25.65 0.16
C TYR A 215 -2.11 26.84 0.55
N PRO A 216 -2.93 26.74 1.61
CA PRO A 216 -3.85 27.81 2.02
C PRO A 216 -3.20 29.17 2.25
N ASN A 217 -1.90 29.20 2.61
CA ASN A 217 -1.16 30.44 2.85
C ASN A 217 -0.47 31.00 1.58
N ASP A 218 -0.46 30.26 0.47
CA ASP A 218 0.11 30.69 -0.81
C ASP A 218 -0.93 31.42 -1.69
N VAL A 219 -2.18 31.53 -1.23
CA VAL A 219 -3.21 32.37 -1.85
C VAL A 219 -2.87 33.82 -1.53
N VAL A 220 -1.93 34.38 -2.27
CA VAL A 220 -1.74 35.84 -2.33
C VAL A 220 -3.03 36.39 -2.92
N VAL A 221 -3.79 37.12 -2.10
CA VAL A 221 -4.92 37.92 -2.56
C VAL A 221 -4.38 38.89 -3.59
N VAL A 222 -4.63 38.60 -4.87
CA VAL A 222 -4.49 39.62 -5.91
C VAL A 222 -5.74 40.48 -5.75
N ASP A 223 -5.57 41.62 -5.09
CA ASP A 223 -6.52 42.73 -5.18
C ASP A 223 -6.66 43.06 -6.66
N ASP A 224 -7.80 42.74 -7.26
CA ASP A 224 -8.36 43.56 -8.31
C ASP A 224 -9.88 43.39 -8.33
N ALA A 225 -10.53 44.55 -8.32
CA ALA A 225 -11.94 44.72 -8.13
C ALA A 225 -12.78 44.27 -9.34
N HIS A 226 -14.02 43.91 -9.02
CA HIS A 226 -15.22 43.80 -9.86
C HIS A 226 -15.53 42.50 -10.63
N ASP A 227 -16.69 41.99 -10.22
CA ASP A 227 -17.78 41.31 -10.93
C ASP A 227 -17.91 39.78 -10.82
N GLU A 228 -19.09 39.44 -10.29
CA GLU A 228 -19.66 38.14 -9.97
C GLU A 228 -19.88 37.25 -11.20
N ILE A 229 -19.72 35.93 -11.01
CA ILE A 229 -20.72 34.87 -11.25
C ILE A 229 -20.14 33.51 -10.78
N GLY A 230 -20.96 32.73 -10.06
CA GLY A 230 -20.59 31.56 -9.23
C GLY A 230 -19.97 30.35 -9.94
N VAL A 231 -19.53 29.31 -9.22
CA VAL A 231 -20.36 28.20 -8.72
C VAL A 231 -19.50 27.26 -7.82
N ALA A 232 -20.15 26.77 -6.75
CA ALA A 232 -19.90 25.56 -5.94
C ALA A 232 -18.72 25.51 -4.95
N ASP A 233 -19.10 25.70 -3.68
CA ASP A 233 -18.68 24.90 -2.53
C ASP A 233 -18.12 23.52 -2.90
N ILE A 234 -16.83 23.31 -2.62
CA ILE A 234 -16.31 22.00 -2.27
C ILE A 234 -15.58 22.17 -0.94
N THR A 235 -16.32 21.89 0.13
CA THR A 235 -15.78 21.63 1.45
C THR A 235 -14.95 20.34 1.40
N VAL A 236 -13.67 20.45 1.05
CA VAL A 236 -12.69 19.40 1.34
C VAL A 236 -12.08 19.70 2.69
N ALA A 237 -12.48 18.87 3.65
CA ALA A 237 -11.86 18.59 4.95
C ALA A 237 -10.79 19.58 5.43
N GLU A 238 -11.15 20.28 6.50
CA GLU A 238 -10.24 20.97 7.40
C GLU A 238 -9.14 20.02 7.88
N ASP A 239 -7.92 20.20 7.37
CA ASP A 239 -6.71 19.77 8.07
C ASP A 239 -5.90 21.04 8.46
N PRO A 240 -6.10 21.61 9.67
CA PRO A 240 -5.16 22.54 10.26
C PRO A 240 -4.28 21.82 11.31
N PRO A 241 -3.07 22.32 11.63
CA PRO A 241 -1.91 22.67 10.82
C PRO A 241 -0.71 21.72 11.12
N ASN A 242 0.37 21.77 10.32
CA ASN A 242 1.64 21.02 10.46
C ASN A 242 1.58 19.50 10.17
N SER A 243 1.35 19.10 8.91
CA SER A 243 1.70 17.73 8.52
C SER A 243 3.18 17.48 8.85
N THR A 244 3.52 16.33 9.44
CA THR A 244 4.91 15.96 9.76
C THR A 244 5.83 16.13 8.56
N PHE A 245 5.30 15.92 7.37
CA PHE A 245 5.95 16.25 6.11
C PHE A 245 6.40 17.72 6.02
N ARG A 246 5.55 18.71 6.33
CA ARG A 246 5.94 20.14 6.33
C ARG A 246 7.05 20.45 7.33
N VAL A 247 7.02 19.82 8.51
CA VAL A 247 8.06 20.01 9.54
C VAL A 247 9.39 19.45 9.03
N LEU A 248 9.42 18.20 8.56
CA LEU A 248 10.60 17.55 8.00
C LEU A 248 11.16 18.28 6.76
N MET A 249 10.30 18.93 5.98
CA MET A 249 10.71 19.66 4.78
C MET A 249 11.41 20.98 5.06
N ASN A 250 11.16 21.59 6.22
CA ASN A 250 11.77 22.87 6.64
C ASN A 250 13.07 22.68 7.45
N GLU A 251 13.42 21.45 7.82
CA GLU A 251 14.67 21.13 8.49
C GLU A 251 15.88 21.28 7.56
N ASN A 252 17.03 21.64 8.11
CA ASN A 252 18.24 21.87 7.33
C ASN A 252 18.79 20.55 6.75
N LYS A 253 18.83 20.45 5.43
CA LYS A 253 19.15 19.21 4.69
C LYS A 253 20.62 19.06 4.31
N SER A 254 21.49 19.95 4.79
CA SER A 254 22.92 19.97 4.41
C SER A 254 23.72 18.76 4.87
N GLU A 255 23.20 17.95 5.80
CA GLU A 255 23.88 16.77 6.38
C GLU A 255 23.24 15.43 5.99
N LEU A 256 22.22 15.42 5.13
CA LEU A 256 21.46 14.22 4.79
C LEU A 256 22.08 13.47 3.60
N THR A 257 22.21 12.14 3.73
CA THR A 257 22.79 11.21 2.74
C THR A 257 21.86 11.00 1.52
N GLU A 258 22.37 10.35 0.45
CA GLU A 258 21.65 10.11 -0.82
C GLU A 258 20.29 9.37 -0.69
N ASP A 259 19.97 8.78 0.47
CA ASP A 259 18.73 8.01 0.73
C ASP A 259 17.75 8.72 1.69
N TRP A 260 17.93 10.01 1.96
CA TRP A 260 17.08 10.75 2.91
C TRP A 260 15.60 10.78 2.52
N GLU A 261 15.31 10.69 1.22
CA GLU A 261 13.96 10.64 0.66
C GLU A 261 13.23 9.38 1.12
N ASP A 262 13.92 8.24 1.14
CA ASP A 262 13.40 6.97 1.65
C ASP A 262 13.13 7.06 3.15
N VAL A 263 14.01 7.74 3.90
CA VAL A 263 13.85 7.94 5.34
C VAL A 263 12.62 8.81 5.64
N VAL A 264 12.43 9.92 4.91
CA VAL A 264 11.26 10.79 5.07
C VAL A 264 9.98 10.04 4.70
N GLU A 265 9.98 9.27 3.60
CA GLU A 265 8.82 8.45 3.20
C GLU A 265 8.48 7.43 4.30
N VAL A 266 9.49 6.76 4.88
CA VAL A 266 9.29 5.82 5.99
C VAL A 266 8.73 6.54 7.22
N ILE A 267 9.25 7.70 7.61
CA ILE A 267 8.77 8.47 8.77
C ILE A 267 7.32 8.92 8.54
N CYS A 268 7.01 9.49 7.39
CA CYS A 268 5.65 9.90 7.03
C CYS A 268 4.69 8.71 7.06
N ASN A 269 5.09 7.56 6.50
CA ASN A 269 4.32 6.32 6.55
C ASN A 269 4.06 5.84 7.98
N MET A 270 5.07 5.93 8.85
CA MET A 270 4.92 5.53 10.26
C MET A 270 3.97 6.46 11.01
N VAL A 271 4.07 7.77 10.79
CA VAL A 271 3.20 8.76 11.43
C VAL A 271 1.76 8.61 10.96
N ASP A 272 1.52 8.52 9.65
CA ASP A 272 0.17 8.40 9.12
C ASP A 272 -0.47 7.07 9.55
N GLN A 273 0.31 6.00 9.69
CA GLN A 273 -0.18 4.76 10.29
C GLN A 273 -0.64 4.94 11.74
N VAL A 274 0.09 5.70 12.57
CA VAL A 274 -0.32 5.97 13.96
C VAL A 274 -1.56 6.86 14.00
N CYS A 275 -1.59 7.94 13.22
CA CYS A 275 -2.74 8.85 13.14
C CYS A 275 -4.01 8.15 12.64
N GLU A 276 -3.90 7.22 11.68
CA GLU A 276 -5.06 6.46 11.20
C GLU A 276 -5.51 5.35 12.17
N VAL A 277 -4.60 4.75 12.97
CA VAL A 277 -4.99 3.84 14.06
C VAL A 277 -5.81 4.58 15.13
N ASP A 278 -5.51 5.86 15.37
CA ASP A 278 -6.29 6.71 16.27
C ASP A 278 -7.64 7.09 15.65
N LYS A 279 -7.71 7.38 14.34
CA LYS A 279 -8.99 7.62 13.63
C LYS A 279 -9.88 6.37 13.50
N GLU A 280 -9.29 5.19 13.31
CA GLU A 280 -10.03 3.90 13.32
C GLU A 280 -10.53 3.55 14.73
N ARG A 281 -9.82 3.99 15.79
CA ARG A 281 -10.33 3.90 17.17
C ARG A 281 -11.44 4.89 17.48
N GLU A 282 -11.53 6.01 16.77
CA GLU A 282 -12.60 6.99 16.91
C GLU A 282 -13.88 6.62 16.15
N LYS A 283 -13.80 5.77 15.11
CA LYS A 283 -15.00 5.22 14.46
C LYS A 283 -15.59 4.10 15.32
N ASP A 284 -16.45 4.48 16.25
CA ASP A 284 -17.30 3.53 16.96
C ASP A 284 -18.39 3.00 16.01
N PHE A 285 -18.02 2.01 15.19
CA PHE A 285 -18.93 1.32 14.25
C PHE A 285 -20.18 0.78 14.95
N ILE A 286 -20.08 0.50 16.25
CA ILE A 286 -21.18 0.03 17.08
C ILE A 286 -22.16 1.18 17.35
N ALA A 287 -21.67 2.37 17.72
CA ALA A 287 -22.50 3.55 17.89
C ALA A 287 -23.19 3.97 16.57
N ALA A 288 -22.48 3.89 15.44
CA ALA A 288 -23.06 4.18 14.13
C ALA A 288 -24.16 3.17 13.74
N SER A 289 -23.94 1.87 13.99
CA SER A 289 -24.95 0.84 13.75
C SER A 289 -26.16 0.99 14.68
N ASP A 290 -25.96 1.35 15.96
CA ASP A 290 -27.05 1.56 16.90
C ASP A 290 -27.91 2.76 16.52
N ALA A 291 -27.30 3.85 16.05
CA ALA A 291 -28.03 5.03 15.56
C ALA A 291 -28.95 4.70 14.37
N VAL A 292 -28.51 3.82 13.45
CA VAL A 292 -29.35 3.34 12.35
C VAL A 292 -30.52 2.50 12.87
N ILE A 293 -30.26 1.58 13.80
CA ILE A 293 -31.31 0.75 14.42
C ILE A 293 -32.33 1.61 15.16
N ASP A 294 -31.89 2.63 15.90
CA ASP A 294 -32.79 3.55 16.60
C ASP A 294 -33.63 4.37 15.62
N GLY A 295 -33.05 4.81 14.50
CA GLY A 295 -33.78 5.45 13.42
C GLY A 295 -34.88 4.57 12.82
N VAL A 296 -34.60 3.27 12.62
CA VAL A 296 -35.58 2.30 12.12
C VAL A 296 -36.69 2.03 13.13
N LEU A 297 -36.35 1.89 14.42
CA LEU A 297 -37.36 1.69 15.48
C LEU A 297 -38.26 2.93 15.65
N LEU A 298 -37.71 4.13 15.55
CA LEU A 298 -38.50 5.37 15.56
C LEU A 298 -39.44 5.47 14.36
N ALA A 299 -38.98 5.09 13.17
CA ALA A 299 -39.82 5.04 11.97
C ALA A 299 -40.94 4.00 12.12
N MET A 300 -40.63 2.83 12.68
CA MET A 300 -41.61 1.79 12.98
C MET A 300 -42.67 2.29 13.96
N ASP A 301 -42.29 2.99 15.03
CA ASP A 301 -43.23 3.54 16.02
C ASP A 301 -44.19 4.54 15.41
N LYS A 302 -43.69 5.41 14.53
CA LYS A 302 -44.52 6.39 13.81
C LYS A 302 -45.55 5.75 12.87
N GLU A 303 -45.24 4.58 12.31
CA GLU A 303 -46.20 3.83 11.49
C GLU A 303 -47.17 2.99 12.33
N LEU A 304 -46.73 2.50 13.50
CA LEU A 304 -47.59 1.79 14.45
C LEU A 304 -48.64 2.69 15.09
N GLU A 305 -48.37 3.98 15.28
CA GLU A 305 -49.35 4.97 15.73
C GLU A 305 -50.59 5.07 14.81
N LYS A 306 -50.44 4.64 13.54
CA LYS A 306 -51.51 4.63 12.53
C LYS A 306 -52.15 3.25 12.37
N CYS A 307 -51.73 2.25 13.14
CA CYS A 307 -52.08 0.85 12.96
C CYS A 307 -52.86 0.31 14.18
N ASP A 308 -54.14 -0.03 13.96
CA ASP A 308 -55.02 -0.59 15.00
C ASP A 308 -54.92 -2.13 15.12
N ASP A 309 -54.04 -2.78 14.35
CA ASP A 309 -53.88 -4.24 14.38
C ASP A 309 -53.06 -4.70 15.59
N ILE A 310 -53.73 -5.37 16.52
CA ILE A 310 -53.15 -5.89 17.77
C ILE A 310 -52.02 -6.91 17.52
N LEU A 311 -52.07 -7.69 16.43
CA LEU A 311 -51.02 -8.65 16.10
C LEU A 311 -49.77 -7.94 15.58
N VAL A 312 -49.94 -6.86 14.82
CA VAL A 312 -48.84 -6.03 14.32
C VAL A 312 -48.15 -5.31 15.48
N GLN A 313 -48.92 -4.77 16.43
CA GLN A 313 -48.37 -4.16 17.64
C GLN A 313 -47.57 -5.15 18.49
N LYS A 314 -48.09 -6.37 18.69
CA LYS A 314 -47.37 -7.44 19.42
C LYS A 314 -46.07 -7.86 18.73
N ALA A 315 -46.06 -7.94 17.40
CA ALA A 315 -44.88 -8.28 16.63
C ALA A 315 -43.79 -7.20 16.76
N ALA A 316 -44.18 -5.92 16.75
CA ALA A 316 -43.26 -4.81 16.96
C ALA A 316 -42.65 -4.80 18.38
N ASP A 317 -43.45 -5.08 19.41
CA ASP A 317 -42.95 -5.20 20.78
C ASP A 317 -41.95 -6.36 20.93
N LEU A 318 -42.19 -7.48 20.24
CA LEU A 318 -41.25 -8.59 20.22
C LEU A 318 -39.91 -8.18 19.59
N LEU A 319 -39.95 -7.45 18.47
CA LEU A 319 -38.77 -6.96 17.77
C LEU A 319 -37.94 -5.99 18.65
N LYS A 320 -38.61 -5.05 19.34
CA LYS A 320 -37.97 -4.13 20.29
C LYS A 320 -37.27 -4.87 21.43
N ASN A 321 -37.91 -5.91 21.96
CA ASN A 321 -37.33 -6.73 23.02
C ASN A 321 -36.10 -7.50 22.54
N VAL A 322 -36.12 -8.04 21.31
CA VAL A 322 -34.95 -8.72 20.72
C VAL A 322 -33.77 -7.76 20.57
N VAL A 323 -33.99 -6.54 20.05
CA VAL A 323 -32.93 -5.52 19.92
C VAL A 323 -32.32 -5.17 21.27
N LYS A 324 -33.15 -5.02 22.31
CA LYS A 324 -32.69 -4.73 23.68
C LYS A 324 -31.84 -5.87 24.26
N THR A 325 -32.23 -7.12 24.03
CA THR A 325 -31.46 -8.29 24.48
C THR A 325 -30.10 -8.35 23.80
N ILE A 326 -30.05 -8.16 22.48
CA ILE A 326 -28.79 -8.14 21.71
C ILE A 326 -27.84 -7.05 22.24
N ARG A 327 -28.34 -5.83 22.49
CA ARG A 327 -27.52 -4.74 23.06
C ARG A 327 -26.98 -5.09 24.44
N THR A 328 -27.78 -5.75 25.27
CA THR A 328 -27.38 -6.16 26.63
C THR A 328 -26.30 -7.23 26.59
N GLU A 329 -26.46 -8.26 25.75
CA GLU A 329 -25.46 -9.31 25.57
C GLU A 329 -24.16 -8.77 24.98
N ARG A 330 -24.25 -7.87 23.98
CA ARG A 330 -23.09 -7.19 23.40
C ARG A 330 -22.29 -6.41 24.44
N ALA A 331 -22.95 -5.66 25.32
CA ALA A 331 -22.30 -4.92 26.41
C ALA A 331 -21.57 -5.86 27.40
N VAL A 332 -22.09 -7.06 27.64
CA VAL A 332 -21.43 -8.08 28.45
C VAL A 332 -20.18 -8.61 27.74
N ILE A 333 -20.28 -8.92 26.44
CA ILE A 333 -19.15 -9.38 25.62
C ILE A 333 -18.04 -8.32 25.57
N GLU A 334 -18.36 -7.05 25.35
CA GLU A 334 -17.38 -5.96 25.35
C GLU A 334 -16.65 -5.84 26.69
N ARG A 335 -17.38 -5.98 27.81
CA ARG A 335 -16.78 -5.98 29.15
C ARG A 335 -15.83 -7.17 29.35
N LEU A 336 -16.17 -8.34 28.81
CA LEU A 336 -15.32 -9.53 28.84
C LEU A 336 -14.07 -9.36 27.97
N ILE A 337 -14.22 -8.83 26.75
CA ILE A 337 -13.09 -8.54 25.84
C ILE A 337 -12.12 -7.54 26.48
N ARG A 338 -12.63 -6.47 27.10
CA ARG A 338 -11.77 -5.51 27.82
C ARG A 338 -11.01 -6.17 28.97
N ARG A 339 -11.65 -7.08 29.72
CA ARG A 339 -10.98 -7.84 30.78
C ARG A 339 -9.91 -8.78 30.24
N VAL A 340 -10.17 -9.48 29.13
CA VAL A 340 -9.18 -10.37 28.47
C VAL A 340 -8.01 -9.56 27.92
N GLY A 341 -8.25 -8.41 27.29
CA GLY A 341 -7.20 -7.52 26.80
C GLY A 341 -6.32 -6.95 27.91
N VAL A 342 -6.89 -6.62 29.08
CA VAL A 342 -6.13 -6.23 30.27
C VAL A 342 -5.29 -7.40 30.80
N LEU A 343 -5.85 -8.61 30.85
CA LEU A 343 -5.12 -9.81 31.28
C LEU A 343 -3.98 -10.18 30.32
N GLN A 344 -4.16 -10.03 29.01
CA GLN A 344 -3.09 -10.22 28.02
C GLN A 344 -1.98 -9.17 28.17
N LYS A 345 -2.32 -7.90 28.40
CA LYS A 345 -1.33 -6.84 28.67
C LYS A 345 -0.56 -7.07 29.97
N LEU A 346 -1.22 -7.60 31.00
CA LEU A 346 -0.57 -7.99 32.24
C LEU A 346 0.36 -9.19 32.03
N HIS A 347 -0.07 -10.24 31.33
CA HIS A 347 0.77 -11.41 31.01
C HIS A 347 2.02 -11.03 30.18
N SER A 348 1.85 -10.11 29.22
CA SER A 348 2.94 -9.57 28.40
C SER A 348 3.95 -8.79 29.24
N SER A 349 3.48 -8.05 30.25
CA SER A 349 4.31 -7.32 31.20
C SER A 349 5.04 -8.25 32.18
N THR A 350 4.43 -9.38 32.60
CA THR A 350 5.07 -10.36 33.50
C THR A 350 6.18 -11.16 32.82
N ASN A 351 6.09 -11.39 31.50
CA ASN A 351 7.16 -12.05 30.73
C ASN A 351 8.40 -11.16 30.53
N LEU A 352 8.28 -9.83 30.62
CA LEU A 352 9.45 -8.93 30.66
C LEU A 352 10.19 -8.99 32.00
N PHE A 353 9.53 -9.28 33.12
CA PHE A 353 10.17 -9.32 34.45
C PHE A 353 10.80 -10.66 34.84
N THR A 354 10.51 -11.75 34.13
CA THR A 354 11.11 -13.08 34.41
C THR A 354 12.38 -13.37 33.61
N SER A 355 12.70 -12.59 32.59
CA SER A 355 13.92 -12.78 31.78
C SER A 355 15.20 -12.17 32.38
N HIS A 356 15.09 -11.37 33.45
CA HIS A 356 16.24 -10.67 34.04
C HIS A 356 16.85 -11.30 35.31
N HIS A 357 16.42 -12.51 35.72
CA HIS A 357 17.04 -13.22 36.85
C HIS A 357 17.37 -14.68 36.50
N GLN A 358 18.35 -14.90 35.62
CA GLN A 358 19.19 -16.10 35.66
C GLN A 358 20.49 -15.88 34.87
N SER A 359 21.39 -15.09 35.46
CA SER A 359 22.79 -15.01 35.04
C SER A 359 23.66 -14.69 36.26
N SER A 360 23.90 -15.71 37.10
CA SER A 360 25.09 -15.77 37.96
C SER A 360 25.08 -17.05 38.80
N GLY A 361 26.10 -17.91 38.64
CA GLY A 361 26.56 -18.77 39.73
C GLY A 361 26.85 -20.23 39.41
N LEU A 362 28.15 -20.53 39.24
CA LEU A 362 28.88 -21.70 39.77
C LEU A 362 28.34 -23.12 39.53
N HIS A 363 29.14 -23.95 38.85
CA HIS A 363 29.83 -25.08 39.52
C HIS A 363 30.97 -25.68 38.68
N LYS A 364 32.16 -25.74 39.28
CA LYS A 364 33.27 -26.66 38.94
C LYS A 364 33.13 -27.93 39.80
N ASN A 365 33.70 -29.03 39.26
CA ASN A 365 33.96 -30.37 39.82
C ASN A 365 32.71 -31.27 39.93
N GLY A 366 32.67 -32.53 39.46
CA GLY A 366 33.65 -33.43 38.85
C GLY A 366 33.28 -34.86 39.27
N ASN A 367 33.16 -35.81 38.33
CA ASN A 367 33.48 -37.22 38.59
C ASN A 367 33.60 -38.08 37.33
N LYS A 368 34.49 -39.06 37.44
CA LYS A 368 35.05 -39.99 36.46
C LYS A 368 34.16 -41.24 36.23
N PHE A 369 34.55 -41.99 35.18
CA PHE A 369 34.26 -43.40 34.79
C PHE A 369 33.01 -43.62 33.92
N ALA A 370 33.02 -44.36 32.79
CA ALA A 370 33.96 -45.28 32.13
C ALA A 370 33.70 -45.26 30.59
N LYS A 371 34.68 -45.32 29.65
CA LYS A 371 35.31 -46.53 29.02
C LYS A 371 34.25 -47.60 28.64
N LEU A 372 34.08 -48.11 27.40
CA LEU A 372 35.05 -48.58 26.40
C LEU A 372 34.33 -48.96 25.05
N ASN A 373 35.03 -48.72 23.92
CA ASN A 373 35.14 -49.47 22.64
C ASN A 373 33.93 -50.06 21.86
N LYS A 374 33.84 -49.71 20.56
CA LYS A 374 34.36 -50.44 19.35
C LYS A 374 33.71 -49.74 18.12
N GLY A 375 34.37 -49.24 17.08
CA GLY A 375 35.70 -49.50 16.53
C GLY A 375 35.63 -50.57 15.43
N PHE A 376 35.42 -50.15 14.18
CA PHE A 376 36.35 -50.33 13.06
C PHE A 376 36.13 -49.24 12.02
#